data_AF-F0RRE9-F1
#
_entry.id   AF-F0RRE9-F1
#
_cell.length_a   1.000
_cell.length_b   1.000
_cell.length_c   1.000
_cell.angle_alpha   90.00
_cell.angle_beta   90.00
_cell.angle_gamma   90.00
#
_symmetry.space_group_name_H-M   'P 1'
#
loop_
_entity.id
_entity.type
_entity.pdbx_description
1 polymer ?
#
loop_
_entity_poly.entity_id
_entity_poly.type
_entity_poly.pdbx_seq_one_letter_code
_entity_poly.pdbx_strand_id
1 'polypeptide(L)'
;MANVQKKLLNPQSDRLDYMKLLTPPLGFETEFAVGTTYSLDLNSLIGVTMALGVSETMDDDCLKNPIRMLNALTLSSQRIAVFCQTGQVFIPQDIIPVHGLLDSMVFEIKTNRRIHHVFHPKVWIVKFKNGISDLWRVIILSRNLTFDCSWDVAVCLEGKTEKEEDSKNAPLQDFLKYLMKQCKDTTQQGQKKKMLGTMAKEIMEVKFSSGEDKVDFDFHPVGISRGTGGSYSIDNSGLFNKWDRLIVMSPFLGGQGKKTPLERLLDMKSGKNLHDYRPILITRRSEVSKLSERVRKDFDIYSLREEAFHSGEEHEDYTNLDGQDIHAKLFFRTYNSKSELFIGSMNASYNAFSGGNIEFMLKLSTTWGKLNTEMLSRALLESDDSPFELLSEEMPEYVPDPKDETLEELTGYLRRLEFAGKVKPTGDDFFDFEISASNVCEDVKGSLFPLLSPNLGKDITTQIIFSKMKKEQLCEFFLIKLDGDLDTRLERIVRIPLTGMPGDRDAAIVKSVIRDEQDFISYVSLLMGDDYYDDVVMELKRFKKYSADLSGNNKPIPAMYEKMLKVAADKPVRLKEIEKLLEDLQDHPSVPAGFHEVFNTIIKVAKI
;
A
#
# COMPACT_ATOMS: atom_id res chain seq x y z
N MET A 1 -6.96 -37.60 -3.19
CA MET A 1 -6.12 -36.46 -2.75
C MET A 1 -6.66 -36.02 -1.40
N ALA A 2 -5.85 -36.14 -0.35
CA ALA A 2 -6.31 -35.84 1.00
C ALA A 2 -6.68 -34.36 1.11
N ASN A 3 -7.94 -34.09 1.47
CA ASN A 3 -8.37 -32.78 1.96
C ASN A 3 -7.57 -32.49 3.22
N VAL A 4 -6.42 -31.84 3.08
CA VAL A 4 -5.79 -31.13 4.19
C VAL A 4 -6.76 -30.00 4.49
N GLN A 5 -7.58 -30.16 5.53
CA GLN A 5 -8.36 -29.06 6.08
C GLN A 5 -7.36 -27.93 6.37
N LYS A 6 -7.39 -26.88 5.55
CA LYS A 6 -6.64 -25.66 5.82
C LYS A 6 -7.13 -25.18 7.19
N LYS A 7 -6.28 -25.30 8.21
CA LYS A 7 -6.61 -24.79 9.55
C LYS A 7 -6.47 -23.28 9.45
N LEU A 8 -7.61 -22.61 9.28
CA LEU A 8 -7.72 -21.16 9.20
C LEU A 8 -6.90 -20.53 10.34
N LEU A 9 -6.01 -19.59 10.04
CA LEU A 9 -5.20 -18.82 11.01
C LEU A 9 -4.09 -19.60 11.74
N ASN A 10 -3.56 -20.70 11.18
CA ASN A 10 -2.29 -21.27 11.67
C ASN A 10 -1.09 -20.58 11.02
N PRO A 11 -0.28 -19.78 11.75
CA PRO A 11 0.82 -18.99 11.17
C PRO A 11 1.91 -19.80 10.48
N GLN A 12 2.09 -21.07 10.86
CA GLN A 12 3.09 -21.95 10.25
C GLN A 12 2.65 -22.45 8.86
N SER A 13 1.35 -22.49 8.58
CA SER A 13 0.79 -23.06 7.35
C SER A 13 -0.05 -22.09 6.52
N ASP A 14 -0.38 -20.91 7.06
CA ASP A 14 -1.28 -19.92 6.45
C ASP A 14 -0.58 -18.57 6.28
N ARG A 15 0.65 -18.59 5.76
CA ARG A 15 1.39 -17.38 5.39
C ARG A 15 0.85 -16.83 4.07
N LEU A 16 0.42 -15.56 4.11
CA LEU A 16 -0.03 -14.84 2.93
C LEU A 16 1.07 -13.89 2.47
N ASP A 17 1.46 -14.04 1.21
CA ASP A 17 2.38 -13.13 0.54
C ASP A 17 1.59 -11.97 -0.05
N TYR A 18 1.90 -10.76 0.42
CA TYR A 18 1.20 -9.53 0.04
C TYR A 18 1.19 -9.30 -1.48
N MET A 19 2.30 -9.60 -2.15
CA MET A 19 2.47 -9.37 -3.58
C MET A 19 1.71 -10.42 -4.37
N LYS A 20 1.73 -11.67 -3.92
CA LYS A 20 0.90 -12.73 -4.51
C LYS A 20 -0.58 -12.47 -4.37
N LEU A 21 -1.03 -11.88 -3.25
CA LEU A 21 -2.42 -11.46 -3.09
C LEU A 21 -2.86 -10.42 -4.12
N LEU A 22 -1.95 -9.54 -4.55
CA LEU A 22 -2.22 -8.52 -5.56
C LEU A 22 -2.05 -9.03 -6.99
N THR A 23 -1.24 -10.06 -7.19
CA THR A 23 -0.94 -10.58 -8.52
C THR A 23 -2.21 -11.08 -9.23
N PRO A 24 -2.48 -10.64 -10.47
CA PRO A 24 -3.59 -11.17 -11.27
C PRO A 24 -3.52 -12.69 -11.41
N PRO A 25 -4.64 -13.42 -11.36
CA PRO A 25 -4.64 -14.83 -11.72
C PRO A 25 -4.20 -15.06 -13.17
N LEU A 26 -3.77 -16.28 -13.47
CA LEU A 26 -3.33 -16.65 -14.81
C LEU A 26 -4.41 -16.32 -15.86
N GLY A 27 -4.01 -15.59 -16.90
CA GLY A 27 -4.89 -15.17 -18.00
C GLY A 27 -5.73 -13.92 -17.70
N PHE A 28 -5.63 -13.35 -16.50
CA PHE A 28 -6.26 -12.08 -16.15
C PHE A 28 -5.24 -10.93 -16.17
N GLU A 29 -5.73 -9.73 -16.49
CA GLU A 29 -4.99 -8.49 -16.40
C GLU A 29 -5.71 -7.52 -15.45
N THR A 30 -4.95 -6.69 -14.75
CA THR A 30 -5.50 -5.62 -13.92
C THR A 30 -6.18 -4.57 -14.81
N GLU A 31 -7.49 -4.37 -14.61
CA GLU A 31 -8.23 -3.26 -15.21
C GLU A 31 -8.11 -2.00 -14.36
N PHE A 32 -8.38 -2.11 -13.06
CA PHE A 32 -8.23 -1.02 -12.11
C PHE A 32 -8.02 -1.54 -10.69
N ALA A 33 -7.13 -0.91 -9.94
CA ALA A 33 -6.82 -1.23 -8.55
C ALA A 33 -6.86 0.03 -7.69
N VAL A 34 -7.55 -0.07 -6.56
CA VAL A 34 -7.67 0.99 -5.56
C VAL A 34 -7.09 0.48 -4.25
N GLY A 35 -6.02 1.10 -3.78
CA GLY A 35 -5.36 0.79 -2.52
C GLY A 35 -5.56 1.90 -1.50
N THR A 36 -5.63 1.55 -0.23
CA THR A 36 -5.56 2.50 0.87
C THR A 36 -4.53 2.05 1.89
N THR A 37 -3.86 3.00 2.53
CA THR A 37 -2.92 2.73 3.63
C THR A 37 -2.87 3.93 4.57
N TYR A 38 -2.38 3.77 5.80
CA TYR A 38 -2.07 4.94 6.64
C TYR A 38 -0.74 5.55 6.21
N SER A 39 0.34 4.76 6.37
CA SER A 39 1.68 5.11 5.92
C SER A 39 2.02 4.42 4.61
N LEU A 40 2.83 5.08 3.79
CA LEU A 40 3.23 4.59 2.48
C LEU A 40 4.74 4.70 2.32
N ASP A 41 5.37 3.61 1.92
CA ASP A 41 6.73 3.63 1.38
C ASP A 41 6.69 3.59 -0.16
N LEU A 42 7.47 4.45 -0.81
CA LEU A 42 7.42 4.58 -2.28
C LEU A 42 7.98 3.34 -3.00
N ASN A 43 9.00 2.67 -2.46
CA ASN A 43 9.54 1.44 -3.05
C ASN A 43 8.54 0.28 -2.90
N SER A 44 7.83 0.22 -1.77
CA SER A 44 6.72 -0.72 -1.58
C SER A 44 5.62 -0.51 -2.63
N LEU A 45 5.31 0.75 -3.00
CA LEU A 45 4.36 1.05 -4.07
C LEU A 45 4.88 0.63 -5.45
N ILE A 46 6.17 0.79 -5.72
CA ILE A 46 6.77 0.29 -6.96
C ILE A 46 6.60 -1.22 -7.06
N GLY A 47 6.89 -1.97 -5.99
CA GLY A 47 6.61 -3.39 -5.95
C GLY A 47 5.14 -3.71 -6.28
N VAL A 48 4.20 -2.99 -5.68
CA VAL A 48 2.76 -3.16 -6.00
C VAL A 48 2.47 -2.97 -7.49
N THR A 49 3.11 -2.00 -8.15
CA THR A 49 2.97 -1.83 -9.60
C THR A 49 3.51 -3.00 -10.39
N MET A 50 4.57 -3.66 -9.92
CA MET A 50 5.11 -4.86 -10.55
C MET A 50 4.15 -6.04 -10.40
N ALA A 51 3.63 -6.28 -9.19
CA ALA A 51 2.67 -7.35 -8.93
C ALA A 51 1.38 -7.21 -9.75
N LEU A 52 0.82 -5.99 -9.83
CA LEU A 52 -0.42 -5.74 -10.57
C LEU A 52 -0.22 -5.62 -12.09
N GLY A 53 0.98 -5.26 -12.54
CA GLY A 53 1.28 -4.92 -13.93
C GLY A 53 1.90 -6.03 -14.75
N VAL A 54 2.84 -6.76 -14.16
CA VAL A 54 3.74 -7.64 -14.92
C VAL A 54 3.58 -9.13 -14.55
N SER A 55 2.86 -9.45 -13.46
CA SER A 55 2.66 -10.83 -12.98
C SER A 55 3.98 -11.61 -12.79
N GLU A 56 5.02 -10.91 -12.36
CA GLU A 56 6.36 -11.45 -12.12
C GLU A 56 6.47 -12.09 -10.72
N THR A 57 7.29 -13.13 -10.60
CA THR A 57 7.86 -13.53 -9.30
C THR A 57 8.93 -12.53 -8.92
N MET A 58 8.64 -11.65 -7.97
CA MET A 58 9.58 -10.65 -7.45
C MET A 58 10.79 -11.34 -6.81
N ASP A 59 11.99 -10.97 -7.23
CA ASP A 59 13.22 -11.08 -6.45
C ASP A 59 13.68 -9.68 -6.01
N ASP A 60 14.54 -9.59 -4.99
CA ASP A 60 15.06 -8.29 -4.53
C ASP A 60 15.84 -7.53 -5.63
N ASP A 61 16.39 -8.27 -6.60
CA ASP A 61 17.10 -7.71 -7.74
C ASP A 61 16.17 -6.94 -8.70
N CYS A 62 14.88 -7.29 -8.76
CA CYS A 62 13.86 -6.55 -9.51
C CYS A 62 13.70 -5.11 -9.04
N LEU A 63 13.65 -4.89 -7.72
CA LEU A 63 13.49 -3.56 -7.13
C LEU A 63 14.77 -2.71 -7.20
N LYS A 64 15.91 -3.32 -7.49
CA LYS A 64 17.20 -2.64 -7.69
C LYS A 64 17.44 -2.22 -9.16
N ASN A 65 16.61 -2.68 -10.11
CA ASN A 65 16.79 -2.41 -11.54
C ASN A 65 15.85 -1.28 -12.05
N PRO A 66 16.38 -0.07 -12.35
CA PRO A 66 15.56 1.06 -12.77
C PRO A 66 14.73 0.82 -14.04
N ILE A 67 15.20 -0.06 -14.93
CA ILE A 67 14.51 -0.39 -16.19
C ILE A 67 13.29 -1.28 -15.92
N ARG A 68 13.39 -2.24 -14.99
CA ARG A 68 12.24 -3.04 -14.53
C ARG A 68 11.22 -2.19 -13.80
N MET A 69 11.68 -1.31 -12.89
CA MET A 69 10.82 -0.36 -12.18
C MET A 69 10.08 0.56 -13.17
N LEU A 70 10.79 1.11 -14.17
CA LEU A 70 10.19 1.96 -15.20
C LEU A 70 9.11 1.21 -15.99
N ASN A 71 9.36 -0.05 -16.39
CA ASN A 71 8.42 -0.87 -17.14
C ASN A 71 7.12 -1.09 -16.34
N ALA A 72 7.24 -1.50 -15.08
CA ALA A 72 6.07 -1.73 -14.24
C ALA A 72 5.25 -0.45 -14.02
N LEU A 73 5.92 0.69 -13.83
CA LEU A 73 5.28 1.99 -13.62
C LEU A 73 4.56 2.48 -14.88
N THR A 74 5.17 2.38 -16.05
CA THR A 74 4.55 2.82 -17.31
C THR A 74 3.33 1.98 -17.67
N LEU A 75 3.37 0.66 -17.44
CA LEU A 75 2.26 -0.25 -17.69
C LEU A 75 1.09 -0.09 -16.70
N SER A 76 1.39 0.24 -15.44
CA SER A 76 0.41 0.14 -14.34
C SER A 76 -0.07 1.48 -13.79
N SER A 77 0.69 2.56 -13.97
CA SER A 77 0.42 3.87 -13.35
C SER A 77 -0.99 4.38 -13.61
N GLN A 78 -1.49 4.19 -14.84
CA GLN A 78 -2.83 4.63 -15.23
C GLN A 78 -3.96 3.77 -14.65
N ARG A 79 -3.66 2.59 -14.10
CA ARG A 79 -4.65 1.63 -13.55
C ARG A 79 -4.65 1.53 -12.03
N ILE A 80 -3.75 2.22 -11.33
CA ILE A 80 -3.62 2.14 -9.87
C ILE A 80 -3.94 3.49 -9.22
N ALA A 81 -4.72 3.50 -8.14
CA ALA A 81 -4.90 4.67 -7.28
C ALA A 81 -4.68 4.27 -5.82
N VAL A 82 -3.75 4.92 -5.13
CA VAL A 82 -3.42 4.65 -3.73
C VAL A 82 -3.69 5.87 -2.88
N PHE A 83 -4.50 5.68 -1.84
CA PHE A 83 -4.86 6.73 -0.89
C PHE A 83 -4.11 6.53 0.42
N CYS A 84 -3.45 7.58 0.90
CA CYS A 84 -2.72 7.55 2.17
C CYS A 84 -3.01 8.76 3.04
N GLN A 85 -2.69 8.70 4.33
CA GLN A 85 -2.78 9.87 5.21
C GLN A 85 -1.74 10.92 4.78
N THR A 86 -2.14 12.19 4.73
CA THR A 86 -1.18 13.26 4.43
C THR A 86 -0.03 13.30 5.44
N GLY A 87 1.20 13.38 4.94
CA GLY A 87 2.41 13.46 5.74
C GLY A 87 2.82 12.11 6.34
N GLN A 88 2.30 11.00 5.80
CA GLN A 88 2.67 9.64 6.20
C GLN A 88 3.35 8.87 5.07
N VAL A 89 3.86 9.57 4.06
CA VAL A 89 4.73 8.99 3.04
C VAL A 89 6.18 9.01 3.54
N PHE A 90 6.80 7.85 3.60
CA PHE A 90 8.19 7.68 4.04
C PHE A 90 9.17 7.94 2.90
N ILE A 91 10.38 8.31 3.30
CA ILE A 91 11.46 8.68 2.39
C ILE A 91 12.16 7.38 1.97
N PRO A 92 12.26 7.08 0.66
CA PRO A 92 13.03 5.93 0.20
C PRO A 92 14.52 6.15 0.44
N GLN A 93 15.28 5.07 0.63
CA GLN A 93 16.74 5.15 0.82
C GLN A 93 17.43 5.81 -0.39
N ASP A 94 17.04 5.39 -1.60
CA ASP A 94 17.52 5.95 -2.86
C ASP A 94 16.41 6.68 -3.61
N ILE A 95 16.65 7.93 -3.96
CA ILE A 95 15.73 8.73 -4.78
C ILE A 95 16.23 8.73 -6.22
N ILE A 96 15.55 7.97 -7.08
CA ILE A 96 15.79 7.92 -8.52
C ILE A 96 14.61 8.54 -9.32
N PRO A 97 14.82 9.00 -10.58
CA PRO A 97 13.81 9.72 -11.36
C PRO A 97 12.45 9.03 -11.49
N VAL A 98 12.41 7.69 -11.52
CA VAL A 98 11.17 6.91 -11.63
C VAL A 98 10.18 7.16 -10.48
N HIS A 99 10.65 7.59 -9.30
CA HIS A 99 9.77 8.00 -8.19
C HIS A 99 8.83 9.15 -8.58
N GLY A 100 9.25 10.00 -9.52
CA GLY A 100 8.42 11.08 -10.04
C GLY A 100 7.14 10.59 -10.72
N LEU A 101 7.13 9.37 -11.28
CA LEU A 101 5.95 8.79 -11.95
C LEU A 101 4.87 8.35 -10.95
N LEU A 102 5.23 8.14 -9.68
CA LEU A 102 4.32 7.69 -8.63
C LEU A 102 3.28 8.77 -8.25
N ASP A 103 3.55 10.04 -8.54
CA ASP A 103 2.70 11.16 -8.11
C ASP A 103 1.31 11.17 -8.77
N SER A 104 1.19 10.47 -9.90
CA SER A 104 -0.05 10.22 -10.62
C SER A 104 -0.95 9.17 -9.94
N MET A 105 -0.38 8.32 -9.08
CA MET A 105 -1.08 7.24 -8.39
C MET A 105 -1.40 7.57 -6.93
N VAL A 106 -0.65 8.46 -6.29
CA VAL A 106 -0.76 8.72 -4.84
C VAL A 106 -1.69 9.90 -4.54
N PHE A 107 -2.65 9.64 -3.65
CA PHE A 107 -3.65 10.60 -3.19
C PHE A 107 -3.57 10.74 -1.66
N GLU A 108 -3.03 11.86 -1.19
CA GLU A 108 -3.00 12.14 0.24
C GLU A 108 -4.35 12.69 0.73
N ILE A 109 -4.93 12.04 1.75
CA ILE A 109 -6.20 12.40 2.37
C ILE A 109 -5.94 13.25 3.62
N LYS A 110 -6.56 14.43 3.62
CA LYS A 110 -6.67 15.30 4.80
C LYS A 110 -8.06 15.14 5.42
N THR A 111 -8.10 14.62 6.65
CA THR A 111 -9.30 14.58 7.50
C THR A 111 -9.60 15.94 8.14
N ASN A 112 -10.79 16.10 8.73
CA ASN A 112 -11.23 17.38 9.31
C ASN A 112 -10.23 17.90 10.38
N ARG A 113 -9.79 19.15 10.21
CA ARG A 113 -8.65 19.78 10.90
C ARG A 113 -8.86 20.09 12.38
N ARG A 114 -10.11 20.12 12.85
CA ARG A 114 -10.45 20.52 14.23
C ARG A 114 -10.44 19.36 15.23
N ILE A 115 -10.39 18.14 14.75
CA ILE A 115 -10.45 16.92 15.57
C ILE A 115 -9.40 15.98 14.98
N HIS A 116 -8.49 15.46 15.78
CA HIS A 116 -7.27 14.74 15.35
C HIS A 116 -7.49 13.42 14.56
N HIS A 117 -8.64 13.23 13.92
CA HIS A 117 -9.01 12.06 13.12
C HIS A 117 -7.95 11.73 12.09
N VAL A 118 -7.62 10.47 11.86
CA VAL A 118 -6.71 10.07 10.78
C VAL A 118 -7.41 9.17 9.77
N PHE A 119 -6.92 9.18 8.54
CA PHE A 119 -7.27 8.21 7.51
C PHE A 119 -6.38 6.99 7.66
N HIS A 120 -6.92 5.89 8.16
CA HIS A 120 -6.15 4.72 8.53
C HIS A 120 -6.58 3.37 7.91
N PRO A 121 -7.50 3.27 6.91
CA PRO A 121 -7.86 1.98 6.32
C PRO A 121 -6.71 1.37 5.51
N LYS A 122 -6.57 0.03 5.54
CA LYS A 122 -5.62 -0.71 4.69
C LYS A 122 -6.36 -1.74 3.85
N VAL A 123 -6.82 -1.32 2.68
CA VAL A 123 -7.69 -2.11 1.82
C VAL A 123 -7.23 -2.03 0.38
N TRP A 124 -7.30 -3.15 -0.34
CA TRP A 124 -7.24 -3.18 -1.79
C TRP A 124 -8.56 -3.63 -2.38
N ILE A 125 -9.02 -2.95 -3.43
CA ILE A 125 -10.14 -3.37 -4.27
C ILE A 125 -9.61 -3.40 -5.70
N VAL A 126 -9.58 -4.59 -6.29
CA VAL A 126 -8.97 -4.83 -7.60
C VAL A 126 -9.99 -5.48 -8.52
N LYS A 127 -10.13 -4.94 -9.72
CA LYS A 127 -10.88 -5.55 -10.82
C LYS A 127 -9.89 -6.07 -11.86
N PHE A 128 -10.01 -7.35 -12.17
CA PHE A 128 -9.26 -8.04 -13.20
C PHE A 128 -10.18 -8.44 -14.36
N LYS A 129 -9.62 -8.53 -15.57
CA LYS A 129 -10.32 -8.98 -16.78
C LYS A 129 -9.50 -9.99 -17.58
N ASN A 130 -10.16 -10.90 -18.26
CA ASN A 130 -9.52 -11.83 -19.20
C ASN A 130 -10.18 -11.84 -20.60
N GLY A 131 -11.02 -10.83 -20.88
CA GLY A 131 -11.79 -10.72 -22.13
C GLY A 131 -13.08 -11.57 -22.18
N ILE A 132 -13.30 -12.46 -21.21
CA ILE A 132 -14.50 -13.32 -21.13
C ILE A 132 -15.32 -12.99 -19.87
N SER A 133 -14.64 -12.80 -18.74
CA SER A 133 -15.25 -12.59 -17.43
C SER A 133 -14.44 -11.61 -16.60
N ASP A 134 -15.13 -10.92 -15.70
CA ASP A 134 -14.51 -10.08 -14.69
C ASP A 134 -14.28 -10.88 -13.40
N LEU A 135 -13.16 -10.62 -12.74
CA LEU A 135 -12.86 -11.11 -11.40
C LEU A 135 -12.57 -9.91 -10.51
N TRP A 136 -13.20 -9.90 -9.34
CA TRP A 136 -13.01 -8.89 -8.32
C TRP A 136 -12.29 -9.48 -7.13
N ARG A 137 -11.39 -8.71 -6.55
CA ARG A 137 -10.67 -9.08 -5.32
C ARG A 137 -10.71 -7.93 -4.32
N VAL A 138 -11.07 -8.23 -3.09
CA VAL A 138 -11.00 -7.30 -1.96
C VAL A 138 -10.05 -7.87 -0.92
N ILE A 139 -9.01 -7.12 -0.57
CA ILE A 139 -8.00 -7.51 0.41
C ILE A 139 -8.09 -6.53 1.57
N ILE A 140 -8.31 -7.04 2.78
CA ILE A 140 -8.37 -6.27 4.02
C ILE A 140 -7.13 -6.62 4.83
N LEU A 141 -6.37 -5.60 5.24
CA LEU A 141 -5.07 -5.76 5.87
C LEU A 141 -5.05 -5.05 7.22
N SER A 142 -4.23 -5.55 8.15
CA SER A 142 -3.89 -4.80 9.37
C SER A 142 -2.61 -3.99 9.25
N ARG A 143 -1.74 -4.31 8.27
CA ARG A 143 -0.44 -3.66 8.02
C ARG A 143 -0.50 -2.62 6.91
N ASN A 144 0.36 -1.61 7.07
CA ASN A 144 0.55 -0.54 6.09
C ASN A 144 1.36 -1.04 4.89
N LEU A 145 1.32 -0.29 3.79
CA LEU A 145 2.17 -0.57 2.62
C LEU A 145 3.60 -0.05 2.87
N THR A 146 4.37 -0.84 3.63
CA THR A 146 5.76 -0.57 4.03
C THR A 146 6.56 -1.90 4.11
N PHE A 147 7.87 -1.82 4.34
CA PHE A 147 8.74 -2.98 4.59
C PHE A 147 8.67 -3.56 6.01
N ASP A 148 7.66 -3.19 6.80
CA ASP A 148 7.47 -3.68 8.18
C ASP A 148 7.27 -5.20 8.18
N CYS A 149 8.11 -5.97 8.87
CA CYS A 149 8.00 -7.43 8.92
C CYS A 149 7.24 -7.93 10.17
N SER A 150 6.55 -7.04 10.88
CA SER A 150 5.72 -7.36 12.04
C SER A 150 4.59 -8.34 11.72
N TRP A 151 4.21 -9.14 12.71
CA TRP A 151 3.09 -10.06 12.65
C TRP A 151 1.78 -9.33 12.32
N ASP A 152 1.19 -9.64 11.18
CA ASP A 152 -0.04 -9.02 10.69
C ASP A 152 -1.11 -10.05 10.32
N VAL A 153 -2.28 -9.54 9.94
CA VAL A 153 -3.40 -10.37 9.47
C VAL A 153 -3.98 -9.76 8.21
N ALA A 154 -4.38 -10.64 7.29
CA ALA A 154 -5.01 -10.27 6.03
C ALA A 154 -6.20 -11.18 5.73
N VAL A 155 -7.20 -10.65 5.04
CA VAL A 155 -8.30 -11.43 4.47
C VAL A 155 -8.45 -11.06 3.00
N CYS A 156 -8.54 -12.07 2.14
CA CYS A 156 -8.78 -11.91 0.71
C CYS A 156 -10.13 -12.52 0.35
N LEU A 157 -11.01 -11.73 -0.27
CA LEU A 157 -12.29 -12.18 -0.80
C LEU A 157 -12.29 -12.01 -2.32
N GLU A 158 -12.74 -13.04 -3.03
CA GLU A 158 -12.91 -12.99 -4.48
C GLU A 158 -14.39 -13.02 -4.86
N GLY A 159 -14.73 -12.33 -5.93
CA GLY A 159 -16.11 -12.25 -6.42
C GLY A 159 -16.17 -12.15 -7.93
N LYS A 160 -17.32 -12.52 -8.48
CA LYS A 160 -17.62 -12.40 -9.92
C LYS A 160 -18.80 -11.47 -10.10
N THR A 161 -18.82 -10.79 -11.24
CA THR A 161 -19.95 -9.97 -11.66
C THR A 161 -21.14 -10.89 -11.98
N GLU A 162 -22.29 -10.57 -11.40
CA GLU A 162 -23.57 -11.25 -11.58
C GLU A 162 -24.65 -10.24 -11.99
N LYS A 163 -25.85 -10.71 -12.37
CA LYS A 163 -26.92 -9.79 -12.81
C LYS A 163 -27.66 -9.09 -11.67
N GLU A 164 -27.62 -9.66 -10.47
CA GLU A 164 -28.37 -9.16 -9.32
C GLU A 164 -27.45 -8.41 -8.35
N GLU A 165 -27.89 -7.23 -7.93
CA GLU A 165 -27.18 -6.47 -6.91
C GLU A 165 -27.08 -7.24 -5.58
N ASP A 166 -25.96 -7.07 -4.89
CA ASP A 166 -25.73 -7.51 -3.52
C ASP A 166 -25.68 -6.33 -2.57
N SER A 167 -26.72 -6.22 -1.75
CA SER A 167 -26.79 -5.21 -0.68
C SER A 167 -25.62 -5.26 0.30
N LYS A 168 -24.92 -6.40 0.44
CA LYS A 168 -23.70 -6.51 1.27
C LYS A 168 -22.57 -5.62 0.77
N ASN A 169 -22.59 -5.23 -0.51
CA ASN A 169 -21.56 -4.37 -1.09
C ASN A 169 -21.85 -2.86 -0.91
N ALA A 170 -22.99 -2.49 -0.33
CA ALA A 170 -23.31 -1.08 -0.07
C ALA A 170 -22.21 -0.34 0.74
N PRO A 171 -21.58 -0.94 1.77
CA PRO A 171 -20.46 -0.29 2.47
C PRO A 171 -19.22 -0.12 1.60
N LEU A 172 -18.89 -1.09 0.72
CA LEU A 172 -17.78 -0.94 -0.23
C LEU A 172 -18.05 0.16 -1.25
N GLN A 173 -19.28 0.22 -1.77
CA GLN A 173 -19.71 1.29 -2.67
C GLN A 173 -19.57 2.66 -1.99
N ASP A 174 -20.05 2.81 -0.75
CA ASP A 174 -19.94 4.06 0.00
C ASP A 174 -18.48 4.45 0.25
N PHE A 175 -17.61 3.47 0.52
CA PHE A 175 -16.17 3.68 0.67
C PHE A 175 -15.51 4.15 -0.62
N LEU A 176 -15.79 3.52 -1.76
CA LEU A 176 -15.29 3.96 -3.07
C LEU A 176 -15.80 5.36 -3.42
N LYS A 177 -17.07 5.67 -3.12
CA LYS A 177 -17.63 7.03 -3.29
C LYS A 177 -16.94 8.05 -2.39
N TYR A 178 -16.58 7.67 -1.16
CA TYR A 178 -15.80 8.53 -0.26
C TYR A 178 -14.41 8.83 -0.85
N LEU A 179 -13.69 7.82 -1.35
CA LEU A 179 -12.37 7.98 -1.99
C LEU A 179 -12.46 8.84 -3.26
N MET A 180 -13.47 8.60 -4.10
CA MET A 180 -13.75 9.39 -5.30
C MET A 180 -13.91 10.89 -5.01
N LYS A 181 -14.50 11.25 -3.85
CA LYS A 181 -14.65 12.66 -3.42
C LYS A 181 -13.32 13.30 -3.01
N GLN A 182 -12.29 12.51 -2.70
CA GLN A 182 -10.95 13.02 -2.38
C GLN A 182 -10.14 13.39 -3.63
N CYS A 183 -10.52 12.87 -4.81
CA CYS A 183 -9.89 13.22 -6.07
C CYS A 183 -10.29 14.64 -6.51
N LYS A 184 -9.31 15.46 -6.86
CA LYS A 184 -9.51 16.81 -7.43
C LYS A 184 -9.86 16.72 -8.91
N ASP A 185 -10.49 17.77 -9.44
CA ASP A 185 -10.83 17.89 -10.85
C ASP A 185 -9.64 18.44 -11.68
N THR A 186 -8.54 17.68 -11.72
CA THR A 186 -7.42 17.90 -12.67
C THR A 186 -7.46 16.84 -13.78
N THR A 187 -6.72 17.02 -14.89
CA THR A 187 -6.77 16.10 -16.03
C THR A 187 -6.47 14.64 -15.65
N GLN A 188 -5.38 14.39 -14.91
CA GLN A 188 -5.01 13.03 -14.48
C GLN A 188 -5.95 12.48 -13.39
N GLN A 189 -6.22 13.28 -12.34
CA GLN A 189 -7.08 12.83 -11.25
C GLN A 189 -8.54 12.64 -11.70
N GLY A 190 -8.97 13.37 -12.73
CA GLY A 190 -10.29 13.24 -13.34
C GLY A 190 -10.51 11.88 -14.00
N GLN A 191 -9.50 11.29 -14.63
CA GLN A 191 -9.59 9.92 -15.17
C GLN A 191 -9.76 8.91 -14.03
N LYS A 192 -8.92 8.99 -12.99
CA LYS A 192 -9.00 8.12 -11.80
C LYS A 192 -10.35 8.24 -11.09
N LYS A 193 -10.87 9.46 -10.97
CA LYS A 193 -12.19 9.75 -10.40
C LYS A 193 -13.31 9.08 -11.20
N LYS A 194 -13.25 9.08 -12.53
CA LYS A 194 -14.20 8.37 -13.40
C LYS A 194 -14.11 6.84 -13.24
N MET A 195 -12.89 6.30 -13.15
CA MET A 195 -12.66 4.86 -12.93
C MET A 195 -13.21 4.43 -11.56
N LEU A 196 -12.91 5.18 -10.50
CA LEU A 196 -13.50 4.99 -9.16
C LEU A 196 -15.03 5.04 -9.18
N GLY A 197 -15.62 6.00 -9.90
CA GLY A 197 -17.07 6.11 -10.03
C GLY A 197 -17.71 4.95 -10.79
N THR A 198 -17.00 4.38 -11.76
CA THR A 198 -17.43 3.18 -12.50
C THR A 198 -17.35 1.95 -11.60
N MET A 199 -16.20 1.76 -10.95
CA MET A 199 -15.96 0.69 -9.99
C MET A 199 -16.99 0.71 -8.84
N ALA A 200 -17.34 1.88 -8.32
CA ALA A 200 -18.35 2.03 -7.27
C ALA A 200 -19.77 1.64 -7.70
N LYS A 201 -20.09 1.69 -9.00
CA LYS A 201 -21.37 1.20 -9.52
C LYS A 201 -21.34 -0.31 -9.68
N GLU A 202 -20.33 -0.81 -10.40
CA GLU A 202 -20.20 -2.23 -10.73
C GLU A 202 -20.04 -3.12 -9.49
N ILE A 203 -19.40 -2.62 -8.42
CA ILE A 203 -19.21 -3.40 -7.18
C ILE A 203 -20.54 -3.90 -6.59
N MET A 204 -21.67 -3.22 -6.85
CA MET A 204 -22.97 -3.69 -6.34
C MET A 204 -23.39 -5.01 -6.99
N GLU A 205 -22.98 -5.27 -8.22
CA GLU A 205 -23.34 -6.49 -8.97
C GLU A 205 -22.35 -7.64 -8.71
N VAL A 206 -21.42 -7.49 -7.77
CA VAL A 206 -20.38 -8.50 -7.50
C VAL A 206 -20.82 -9.44 -6.38
N LYS A 207 -20.80 -10.75 -6.63
CA LYS A 207 -21.00 -11.76 -5.57
C LYS A 207 -19.67 -12.22 -5.01
N PHE A 208 -19.27 -11.63 -3.89
CA PHE A 208 -18.09 -12.07 -3.13
C PHE A 208 -18.35 -13.36 -2.36
N SER A 209 -17.31 -14.20 -2.29
CA SER A 209 -17.30 -15.40 -1.46
C SER A 209 -16.06 -15.40 -0.56
N SER A 210 -16.22 -15.92 0.65
CA SER A 210 -15.12 -16.25 1.56
C SER A 210 -14.32 -17.48 1.11
N GLY A 211 -14.82 -18.23 0.13
CA GLY A 211 -14.27 -19.52 -0.29
C GLY A 211 -14.53 -20.67 0.69
N GLU A 212 -15.09 -20.37 1.87
CA GLU A 212 -15.27 -21.30 2.97
C GLU A 212 -16.76 -21.53 3.28
N ASP A 213 -17.17 -22.80 3.37
CA ASP A 213 -18.54 -23.16 3.68
C ASP A 213 -18.96 -22.68 5.09
N LYS A 214 -20.12 -22.01 5.17
CA LYS A 214 -20.71 -21.43 6.39
C LYS A 214 -19.86 -20.32 7.04
N VAL A 215 -19.09 -19.59 6.25
CA VAL A 215 -18.42 -18.36 6.70
C VAL A 215 -19.06 -17.18 5.98
N ASP A 216 -19.84 -16.41 6.73
CA ASP A 216 -20.45 -15.17 6.26
C ASP A 216 -19.58 -13.94 6.57
N PHE A 217 -19.82 -12.81 5.91
CA PHE A 217 -19.06 -11.58 6.12
C PHE A 217 -19.89 -10.29 6.01
N ASP A 218 -19.41 -9.24 6.69
CA ASP A 218 -19.93 -7.87 6.63
C ASP A 218 -18.76 -6.87 6.55
N PHE A 219 -18.89 -5.84 5.70
CA PHE A 219 -17.92 -4.75 5.58
C PHE A 219 -18.28 -3.56 6.47
N HIS A 220 -17.29 -2.96 7.13
CA HIS A 220 -17.45 -1.83 8.04
C HIS A 220 -16.41 -0.71 7.79
N PRO A 221 -16.66 0.21 6.84
CA PRO A 221 -15.85 1.40 6.63
C PRO A 221 -16.17 2.46 7.70
N VAL A 222 -15.63 2.31 8.91
CA VAL A 222 -15.92 3.17 10.07
C VAL A 222 -15.47 4.62 9.81
N GLY A 223 -16.27 5.58 10.25
CA GLY A 223 -15.92 7.01 10.20
C GLY A 223 -16.35 7.74 8.92
N ILE A 224 -16.91 7.04 7.92
CA ILE A 224 -17.49 7.67 6.71
C ILE A 224 -19.02 7.69 6.74
N SER A 225 -19.62 8.58 5.93
CA SER A 225 -21.07 8.68 5.78
C SER A 225 -21.66 7.52 4.98
N ARG A 226 -22.86 7.09 5.36
CA ARG A 226 -23.65 6.09 4.62
C ARG A 226 -24.43 6.76 3.49
N GLY A 227 -24.64 6.06 2.38
CA GLY A 227 -25.52 6.53 1.29
C GLY A 227 -26.96 6.80 1.74
N THR A 228 -27.42 6.07 2.77
CA THR A 228 -28.77 6.20 3.37
C THR A 228 -28.88 7.27 4.47
N GLY A 229 -27.81 8.01 4.76
CA GLY A 229 -27.73 8.95 5.87
C GLY A 229 -27.12 8.34 7.15
N GLY A 230 -26.54 9.21 7.99
CA GLY A 230 -25.72 8.82 9.14
C GLY A 230 -24.28 8.43 8.75
N SER A 231 -23.55 7.84 9.69
CA SER A 231 -22.19 7.35 9.49
C SER A 231 -22.06 5.88 9.90
N TYR A 232 -21.07 5.20 9.32
CA TYR A 232 -20.66 3.89 9.77
C TYR A 232 -19.93 4.03 11.12
N SER A 233 -20.46 3.36 12.15
CA SER A 233 -19.83 3.23 13.47
C SER A 233 -19.59 1.76 13.77
N ILE A 234 -18.46 1.46 14.41
CA ILE A 234 -18.16 0.12 14.90
C ILE A 234 -19.17 -0.35 15.96
N ASP A 235 -19.85 0.58 16.64
CA ASP A 235 -20.87 0.26 17.66
C ASP A 235 -22.03 -0.53 17.07
N ASN A 236 -22.34 -0.31 15.78
CA ASN A 236 -23.44 -0.96 15.08
C ASN A 236 -23.03 -2.27 14.38
N SER A 237 -21.76 -2.68 14.47
CA SER A 237 -21.24 -3.91 13.84
C SER A 237 -21.55 -5.18 14.65
N GLY A 238 -21.96 -4.99 15.91
CA GLY A 238 -22.10 -6.06 16.89
C GLY A 238 -20.79 -6.44 17.59
N LEU A 239 -19.69 -5.70 17.40
CA LEU A 239 -18.45 -5.95 18.16
C LEU A 239 -18.67 -5.92 19.69
N PHE A 240 -19.51 -5.00 20.17
CA PHE A 240 -19.89 -4.86 21.58
C PHE A 240 -21.14 -5.64 21.98
N ASN A 241 -21.43 -6.78 21.33
CA ASN A 241 -22.42 -7.71 21.83
C ASN A 241 -21.80 -8.64 22.89
N LYS A 242 -22.67 -9.34 23.64
CA LYS A 242 -22.23 -10.30 24.67
C LYS A 242 -21.27 -11.36 24.09
N TRP A 243 -20.34 -11.81 24.92
CA TRP A 243 -19.38 -12.86 24.60
C TRP A 243 -19.08 -13.77 25.79
N ASP A 244 -18.83 -15.04 25.52
CA ASP A 244 -18.37 -16.05 26.47
C ASP A 244 -16.84 -16.16 26.46
N ARG A 245 -16.23 -16.05 25.27
CA ARG A 245 -14.77 -15.99 25.07
C ARG A 245 -14.39 -14.84 24.15
N LEU A 246 -13.23 -14.23 24.38
CA LEU A 246 -12.72 -13.08 23.64
C LEU A 246 -11.19 -13.14 23.52
N ILE A 247 -10.70 -12.90 22.31
CA ILE A 247 -9.29 -12.64 22.00
C ILE A 247 -9.20 -11.28 21.32
N VAL A 248 -8.27 -10.44 21.76
CA VAL A 248 -7.95 -9.15 21.14
C VAL A 248 -6.47 -9.13 20.78
N MET A 249 -6.15 -8.75 19.54
CA MET A 249 -4.79 -8.40 19.13
C MET A 249 -4.78 -6.94 18.70
N SER A 250 -3.89 -6.13 19.26
CA SER A 250 -3.74 -4.74 18.87
C SER A 250 -2.34 -4.23 19.18
N PRO A 251 -1.63 -3.62 18.21
CA PRO A 251 -0.27 -3.12 18.43
C PRO A 251 -0.23 -1.82 19.22
N PHE A 252 -1.33 -1.06 19.24
CA PHE A 252 -1.45 0.18 19.97
C PHE A 252 -2.72 0.20 20.79
N LEU A 253 -2.61 0.70 22.02
CA LEU A 253 -3.69 0.79 22.99
C LEU A 253 -3.89 2.27 23.35
N GLY A 254 -5.12 2.68 23.65
CA GLY A 254 -5.32 4.07 24.06
C GLY A 254 -6.71 4.42 24.56
N GLY A 255 -6.77 5.39 25.46
CA GLY A 255 -8.01 5.95 26.00
C GLY A 255 -7.80 6.79 27.25
N GLN A 256 -6.84 7.71 27.24
CA GLN A 256 -6.60 8.55 28.41
C GLN A 256 -7.86 9.37 28.77
N GLY A 257 -8.29 9.28 30.03
CA GLY A 257 -9.41 10.04 30.59
C GLY A 257 -10.82 9.58 30.17
N LYS A 258 -10.97 8.48 29.43
CA LYS A 258 -12.27 7.92 29.01
C LYS A 258 -12.26 6.40 29.08
N LYS A 259 -13.45 5.79 29.11
CA LYS A 259 -13.57 4.33 29.08
C LYS A 259 -12.95 3.77 27.80
N THR A 260 -11.95 2.90 27.95
CA THR A 260 -11.18 2.35 26.81
C THR A 260 -12.01 1.32 26.03
N PRO A 261 -11.68 1.02 24.76
CA PRO A 261 -12.34 -0.06 24.02
C PRO A 261 -12.27 -1.42 24.73
N LEU A 262 -11.14 -1.72 25.39
CA LEU A 262 -10.97 -2.96 26.15
C LEU A 262 -11.91 -3.03 27.36
N GLU A 263 -12.08 -1.94 28.10
CA GLU A 263 -13.03 -1.87 29.22
C GLU A 263 -14.48 -2.02 28.75
N ARG A 264 -14.82 -1.42 27.61
CA ARG A 264 -16.14 -1.59 26.98
C ARG A 264 -16.39 -3.04 26.57
N LEU A 265 -15.37 -3.73 26.05
CA LEU A 265 -15.46 -5.16 25.75
C LEU A 265 -15.64 -5.98 27.03
N LEU A 266 -14.92 -5.68 28.12
CA LEU A 266 -15.07 -6.37 29.40
C LEU A 266 -16.49 -6.26 29.96
N ASP A 267 -17.17 -5.12 29.80
CA ASP A 267 -18.56 -4.97 30.23
C ASP A 267 -19.54 -5.91 29.50
N MET A 268 -19.14 -6.42 28.33
CA MET A 268 -19.95 -7.33 27.51
C MET A 268 -19.71 -8.80 27.85
N LYS A 269 -18.83 -9.11 28.82
CA LYS A 269 -18.60 -10.48 29.28
C LYS A 269 -19.92 -11.11 29.73
N SER A 270 -20.21 -12.31 29.25
CA SER A 270 -21.40 -13.04 29.68
C SER A 270 -21.21 -13.54 31.12
N GLY A 271 -22.27 -13.48 31.93
CA GLY A 271 -22.27 -13.99 33.29
C GLY A 271 -22.51 -15.51 33.40
N LYS A 272 -22.41 -16.28 32.31
CA LYS A 272 -22.71 -17.72 32.29
C LYS A 272 -21.42 -18.54 32.28
N ASN A 273 -21.31 -19.52 33.19
CA ASN A 273 -20.37 -20.67 33.18
C ASN A 273 -18.85 -20.42 32.99
N LEU A 274 -18.38 -19.17 33.00
CA LEU A 274 -16.98 -18.80 32.79
C LEU A 274 -16.56 -17.63 33.71
N HIS A 275 -16.97 -17.69 34.99
CA HIS A 275 -16.62 -16.65 35.97
C HIS A 275 -15.10 -16.42 36.03
N ASP A 276 -14.33 -17.51 36.03
CA ASP A 276 -12.87 -17.48 36.15
C ASP A 276 -12.13 -17.32 34.82
N TYR A 277 -12.83 -17.26 33.68
CA TYR A 277 -12.17 -17.08 32.38
C TYR A 277 -11.69 -15.65 32.18
N ARG A 278 -10.40 -15.48 31.89
CA ARG A 278 -9.82 -14.21 31.47
C ARG A 278 -9.74 -14.17 29.93
N PRO A 279 -10.27 -13.13 29.27
CA PRO A 279 -10.03 -12.92 27.84
C PRO A 279 -8.53 -12.69 27.56
N ILE A 280 -8.12 -12.98 26.34
CA ILE A 280 -6.72 -12.88 25.91
C ILE A 280 -6.50 -11.54 25.20
N LEU A 281 -5.43 -10.83 25.58
CA LEU A 281 -4.93 -9.65 24.89
C LEU A 281 -3.51 -9.92 24.39
N ILE A 282 -3.28 -9.79 23.09
CA ILE A 282 -1.94 -9.81 22.49
C ILE A 282 -1.60 -8.39 22.07
N THR A 283 -0.55 -7.81 22.67
CA THR A 283 -0.15 -6.41 22.47
C THR A 283 1.38 -6.27 22.44
N ARG A 284 1.88 -5.10 22.03
CA ARG A 284 3.29 -4.76 22.20
C ARG A 284 3.62 -4.58 23.68
N ARG A 285 4.80 -5.01 24.10
CA ARG A 285 5.28 -4.85 25.49
C ARG A 285 5.26 -3.38 25.94
N SER A 286 5.59 -2.45 25.04
CA SER A 286 5.56 -1.00 25.30
C SER A 286 4.17 -0.43 25.62
N GLU A 287 3.09 -1.09 25.20
CA GLU A 287 1.72 -0.58 25.37
C GLU A 287 1.04 -1.05 26.67
N VAL A 288 1.57 -2.09 27.32
CA VAL A 288 0.99 -2.70 28.53
C VAL A 288 0.89 -1.69 29.68
N SER A 289 1.87 -0.80 29.71
CA SER A 289 2.01 0.26 30.68
C SER A 289 0.90 1.34 30.57
N LYS A 290 0.20 1.41 29.42
CA LYS A 290 -0.96 2.29 29.17
C LYS A 290 -2.30 1.69 29.63
N LEU A 291 -2.32 0.41 30.03
CA LEU A 291 -3.53 -0.29 30.45
C LEU A 291 -4.03 0.18 31.82
N SER A 292 -5.35 0.24 31.99
CA SER A 292 -5.96 0.44 33.31
C SER A 292 -5.80 -0.81 34.18
N GLU A 293 -5.83 -0.61 35.51
CA GLU A 293 -5.72 -1.69 36.49
C GLU A 293 -6.76 -2.80 36.25
N ARG A 294 -8.00 -2.41 35.90
CA ARG A 294 -9.07 -3.35 35.56
C ARG A 294 -8.68 -4.24 34.38
N VAL A 295 -8.15 -3.66 33.30
CA VAL A 295 -7.76 -4.44 32.12
C VAL A 295 -6.60 -5.37 32.43
N ARG A 296 -5.60 -4.92 33.20
CA ARG A 296 -4.47 -5.76 33.63
C ARG A 296 -4.91 -6.97 34.44
N LYS A 297 -5.89 -6.79 35.34
CA LYS A 297 -6.41 -7.86 36.18
C LYS A 297 -7.32 -8.82 35.44
N ASP A 298 -8.15 -8.30 34.53
CA ASP A 298 -9.22 -9.10 33.91
C ASP A 298 -8.77 -9.80 32.62
N PHE A 299 -7.66 -9.39 31.98
CA PHE A 299 -7.12 -10.05 30.77
C PHE A 299 -5.87 -10.88 31.07
N ASP A 300 -5.68 -11.98 30.34
CA ASP A 300 -4.38 -12.61 30.16
C ASP A 300 -3.63 -11.89 29.03
N ILE A 301 -2.47 -11.29 29.33
CA ILE A 301 -1.77 -10.39 28.41
C ILE A 301 -0.51 -11.07 27.87
N TYR A 302 -0.40 -11.11 26.55
CA TYR A 302 0.72 -11.69 25.83
C TYR A 302 1.45 -10.64 25.00
N SER A 303 2.76 -10.80 24.83
CA SER A 303 3.58 -10.09 23.85
C SER A 303 4.47 -11.05 23.08
N LEU A 304 5.08 -10.59 21.99
CA LEU A 304 6.15 -11.34 21.33
C LEU A 304 7.33 -11.54 22.30
N ARG A 305 7.95 -12.72 22.24
CA ARG A 305 9.21 -13.02 22.92
C ARG A 305 10.35 -12.27 22.26
N GLU A 306 11.33 -11.83 23.06
CA GLU A 306 12.51 -11.15 22.53
C GLU A 306 13.34 -12.04 21.60
N GLU A 307 13.30 -13.35 21.80
CA GLU A 307 14.00 -14.33 20.95
C GLU A 307 13.30 -14.56 19.59
N ALA A 308 12.01 -14.20 19.48
CA ALA A 308 11.24 -14.38 18.26
C ALA A 308 11.62 -13.37 17.15
N PHE A 309 12.29 -12.26 17.51
CA PHE A 309 12.75 -11.22 16.58
C PHE A 309 13.77 -11.75 15.54
N HIS A 310 14.44 -12.88 15.80
CA HIS A 310 15.56 -13.40 14.99
C HIS A 310 15.21 -14.62 14.12
N SER A 311 13.93 -15.03 14.06
CA SER A 311 13.53 -16.28 13.39
C SER A 311 13.00 -16.13 11.95
N GLY A 312 13.02 -14.90 11.40
CA GLY A 312 12.79 -14.67 9.97
C GLY A 312 14.03 -15.02 9.16
N GLU A 313 13.86 -15.71 8.03
CA GLU A 313 14.94 -16.09 7.11
C GLU A 313 15.94 -14.94 6.90
N GLU A 314 17.22 -15.23 7.15
CA GLU A 314 18.34 -14.29 7.05
C GLU A 314 18.42 -13.68 5.63
N HIS A 315 17.82 -12.50 5.46
CA HIS A 315 18.14 -11.59 4.36
C HIS A 315 19.01 -10.46 4.94
N GLU A 316 20.32 -10.52 4.66
CA GLU A 316 21.40 -9.73 5.27
C GLU A 316 21.38 -8.20 4.99
N ASP A 317 20.36 -7.63 4.33
CA ASP A 317 20.42 -6.24 3.84
C ASP A 317 19.45 -5.24 4.52
N TYR A 318 18.70 -5.64 5.55
CA TYR A 318 17.83 -4.71 6.28
C TYR A 318 18.47 -4.26 7.61
N THR A 319 19.09 -3.08 7.60
CA THR A 319 19.71 -2.40 8.76
C THR A 319 18.73 -1.93 9.86
N ASN A 320 17.54 -2.55 9.96
CA ASN A 320 16.59 -2.35 11.06
C ASN A 320 16.03 -3.71 11.51
N LEU A 321 16.89 -4.51 12.14
CA LEU A 321 16.50 -5.75 12.83
C LEU A 321 15.65 -5.50 14.11
N ASP A 322 15.44 -4.24 14.50
CA ASP A 322 14.58 -3.83 15.63
C ASP A 322 13.05 -3.88 15.31
N GLY A 323 12.65 -4.38 14.13
CA GLY A 323 11.33 -4.10 13.52
C GLY A 323 10.25 -5.19 13.52
N GLN A 324 10.49 -6.38 14.08
CA GLN A 324 9.52 -7.50 14.03
C GLN A 324 8.63 -7.58 15.28
N ASP A 325 7.69 -6.66 15.46
CA ASP A 325 6.72 -6.74 16.57
C ASP A 325 5.37 -7.26 16.04
N ILE A 326 4.26 -6.96 16.72
CA ILE A 326 2.92 -7.14 16.20
C ILE A 326 2.45 -5.89 15.46
N HIS A 327 1.68 -6.13 14.41
CA HIS A 327 0.87 -5.14 13.70
C HIS A 327 -0.56 -5.66 13.41
N ALA A 328 -0.86 -6.89 13.85
CA ALA A 328 -2.16 -7.54 13.78
C ALA A 328 -3.23 -6.79 14.60
N LYS A 329 -4.39 -6.59 13.98
CA LYS A 329 -5.55 -5.90 14.57
C LYS A 329 -6.76 -6.78 14.41
N LEU A 330 -7.14 -7.42 15.50
CA LEU A 330 -8.08 -8.52 15.49
C LEU A 330 -8.92 -8.50 16.77
N PHE A 331 -10.23 -8.64 16.63
CA PHE A 331 -11.15 -8.83 17.76
C PHE A 331 -11.98 -10.08 17.47
N PHE A 332 -11.79 -11.13 18.26
CA PHE A 332 -12.46 -12.40 18.05
C PHE A 332 -13.30 -12.78 19.26
N ARG A 333 -14.61 -12.82 19.08
CA ARG A 333 -15.54 -13.20 20.14
C ARG A 333 -16.33 -14.45 19.77
N THR A 334 -16.62 -15.27 20.78
CA THR A 334 -17.62 -16.33 20.69
C THR A 334 -18.72 -16.06 21.71
N TYR A 335 -19.98 -16.24 21.28
CA TYR A 335 -21.13 -16.33 22.17
C TYR A 335 -22.02 -17.51 21.80
N ASN A 336 -22.30 -18.40 22.76
CA ASN A 336 -22.90 -19.72 22.55
C ASN A 336 -22.18 -20.48 21.42
N SER A 337 -22.89 -20.82 20.35
CA SER A 337 -22.35 -21.52 19.18
C SER A 337 -21.92 -20.58 18.03
N LYS A 338 -21.96 -19.26 18.24
CA LYS A 338 -21.65 -18.25 17.22
C LYS A 338 -20.26 -17.67 17.46
N SER A 339 -19.46 -17.60 16.41
CA SER A 339 -18.11 -17.04 16.43
C SER A 339 -18.00 -15.90 15.42
N GLU A 340 -17.53 -14.74 15.88
CA GLU A 340 -17.47 -13.50 15.11
C GLU A 340 -16.07 -12.88 15.23
N LEU A 341 -15.37 -12.81 14.09
CA LEU A 341 -13.99 -12.38 13.96
C LEU A 341 -13.93 -11.06 13.19
N PHE A 342 -13.39 -10.01 13.81
CA PHE A 342 -13.21 -8.70 13.20
C PHE A 342 -11.74 -8.50 12.87
N ILE A 343 -11.42 -8.23 11.61
CA ILE A 343 -10.06 -8.00 11.10
C ILE A 343 -10.03 -6.70 10.31
N GLY A 344 -8.98 -5.91 10.45
CA GLY A 344 -8.78 -4.71 9.62
C GLY A 344 -7.81 -3.72 10.24
N SER A 345 -8.12 -2.43 10.10
CA SER A 345 -7.17 -1.36 10.42
C SER A 345 -7.28 -0.79 11.84
N MET A 346 -8.32 -1.15 12.62
CA MET A 346 -8.62 -0.53 13.90
C MET A 346 -7.72 -1.03 15.04
N ASN A 347 -6.98 -0.11 15.66
CA ASN A 347 -6.35 -0.35 16.96
C ASN A 347 -7.40 -0.35 18.08
N ALA A 348 -7.13 -1.03 19.20
CA ALA A 348 -7.89 -0.93 20.45
C ALA A 348 -7.64 0.41 21.17
N SER A 349 -7.87 1.52 20.46
CA SER A 349 -7.70 2.89 20.95
C SER A 349 -8.97 3.72 20.84
N TYR A 350 -9.11 4.73 21.70
CA TYR A 350 -10.26 5.64 21.66
C TYR A 350 -10.46 6.29 20.29
N ASN A 351 -9.38 6.71 19.61
CA ASN A 351 -9.47 7.40 18.32
C ASN A 351 -10.04 6.51 17.21
N ALA A 352 -9.67 5.23 17.19
CA ALA A 352 -10.21 4.26 16.23
C ALA A 352 -11.70 3.95 16.47
N PHE A 353 -12.12 3.89 17.74
CA PHE A 353 -13.48 3.46 18.10
C PHE A 353 -14.50 4.60 18.19
N SER A 354 -14.10 5.74 18.73
CA SER A 354 -15.01 6.82 19.10
C SER A 354 -14.46 8.22 18.82
N GLY A 355 -13.16 8.35 18.57
CA GLY A 355 -12.51 9.63 18.27
C GLY A 355 -12.48 10.00 16.79
N GLY A 356 -13.24 9.29 15.94
CA GLY A 356 -13.57 9.73 14.58
C GLY A 356 -12.56 9.44 13.48
N ASN A 357 -11.57 8.56 13.74
CA ASN A 357 -10.73 8.03 12.67
C ASN A 357 -11.58 7.36 11.59
N ILE A 358 -11.05 7.39 10.36
CA ILE A 358 -11.58 6.62 9.26
C ILE A 358 -10.79 5.31 9.22
N GLU A 359 -11.51 4.21 9.35
CA GLU A 359 -10.95 2.86 9.48
C GLU A 359 -11.77 1.90 8.61
N PHE A 360 -11.24 0.71 8.37
CA PHE A 360 -11.98 -0.33 7.65
C PHE A 360 -11.81 -1.67 8.35
N MET A 361 -12.94 -2.30 8.67
CA MET A 361 -13.00 -3.63 9.27
C MET A 361 -13.83 -4.57 8.42
N LEU A 362 -13.41 -5.82 8.35
CA LEU A 362 -14.22 -6.95 7.92
C LEU A 362 -14.65 -7.72 9.15
N LYS A 363 -15.93 -8.08 9.21
CA LYS A 363 -16.45 -9.04 10.17
C LYS A 363 -16.69 -10.36 9.47
N LEU A 364 -16.10 -11.44 9.96
CA LEU A 364 -16.40 -12.82 9.56
C LEU A 364 -17.29 -13.47 10.62
N SER A 365 -18.37 -14.12 10.20
CA SER A 365 -19.32 -14.80 11.08
C SER A 365 -19.41 -16.27 10.73
N THR A 366 -19.23 -17.15 11.71
CA THR A 366 -19.37 -18.59 11.54
C THR A 366 -19.84 -19.28 12.82
N THR A 367 -19.87 -20.60 12.81
CA THR A 367 -20.23 -21.45 13.95
C THR A 367 -18.99 -21.88 14.73
N TRP A 368 -19.13 -22.11 16.03
CA TRP A 368 -18.07 -22.60 16.92
C TRP A 368 -17.30 -23.80 16.37
N GLY A 369 -17.98 -24.77 15.75
CA GLY A 369 -17.34 -25.97 15.21
C GLY A 369 -16.46 -25.74 13.97
N LYS A 370 -16.51 -24.54 13.36
CA LYS A 370 -15.71 -24.17 12.19
C LYS A 370 -14.49 -23.35 12.57
N LEU A 371 -14.71 -22.26 13.30
CA LEU A 371 -13.67 -21.38 13.80
C LEU A 371 -14.11 -20.84 15.15
N ASN A 372 -13.23 -20.90 16.15
CA ASN A 372 -13.50 -20.34 17.46
C ASN A 372 -12.21 -19.85 18.14
N THR A 373 -12.39 -19.15 19.26
CA THR A 373 -11.30 -18.57 20.03
C THR A 373 -10.34 -19.63 20.59
N GLU A 374 -10.82 -20.82 20.97
CA GLU A 374 -9.93 -21.89 21.49
C GLU A 374 -9.03 -22.45 20.38
N MET A 375 -9.53 -22.55 19.15
CA MET A 375 -8.73 -22.97 18.00
C MET A 375 -7.60 -21.97 17.73
N LEU A 376 -7.90 -20.66 17.79
CA LEU A 376 -6.90 -19.62 17.59
C LEU A 376 -5.91 -19.56 18.76
N SER A 377 -6.36 -19.62 20.01
CA SER A 377 -5.46 -19.62 21.17
C SER A 377 -4.51 -20.82 21.15
N ARG A 378 -5.03 -22.02 20.82
CA ARG A 378 -4.20 -23.22 20.66
C ARG A 378 -3.14 -23.06 19.57
N ALA A 379 -3.52 -22.48 18.43
CA ALA A 379 -2.63 -22.28 17.31
C ALA A 379 -1.54 -21.24 17.57
N LEU A 380 -1.82 -20.23 18.40
CA LEU A 380 -0.89 -19.12 18.66
C LEU A 380 -0.06 -19.29 19.93
N LEU A 381 -0.62 -19.90 20.98
CA LEU A 381 -0.10 -19.79 22.36
C LEU A 381 0.26 -21.12 23.01
N GLU A 382 -0.33 -22.23 22.56
CA GLU A 382 -0.17 -23.55 23.22
C GLU A 382 0.90 -24.44 22.54
N SER A 383 1.59 -23.96 21.49
CA SER A 383 2.74 -24.66 20.91
C SER A 383 4.02 -24.37 21.69
N ASP A 384 4.92 -25.35 21.81
CA ASP A 384 6.25 -25.16 22.41
C ASP A 384 7.04 -24.04 21.69
N ASP A 385 6.83 -23.89 20.39
CA ASP A 385 7.40 -22.83 19.54
C ASP A 385 6.52 -21.58 19.44
N SER A 386 5.65 -21.32 20.43
CA SER A 386 4.81 -20.11 20.44
C SER A 386 5.70 -18.86 20.44
N PRO A 387 5.52 -17.92 19.48
CA PRO A 387 6.28 -16.68 19.44
C PRO A 387 5.83 -15.70 20.54
N PHE A 388 4.71 -15.99 21.21
CA PHE A 388 4.15 -15.17 22.28
C PHE A 388 4.45 -15.74 23.66
N GLU A 389 4.62 -14.85 24.63
CA GLU A 389 4.76 -15.17 26.06
C GLU A 389 3.73 -14.42 26.89
N LEU A 390 3.29 -15.05 27.97
CA LEU A 390 2.39 -14.45 28.96
C LEU A 390 3.20 -13.49 29.85
N LEU A 391 2.73 -12.26 29.98
CA LEU A 391 3.38 -11.23 30.80
C LEU A 391 2.98 -11.37 32.28
N SER A 392 3.97 -11.27 33.17
CA SER A 392 3.79 -11.22 34.62
C SER A 392 3.13 -9.92 35.09
N GLU A 393 2.53 -9.93 36.29
CA GLU A 393 1.87 -8.75 36.89
C GLU A 393 2.85 -7.63 37.26
N GLU A 394 4.11 -7.95 37.56
CA GLU A 394 5.18 -6.97 37.79
C GLU A 394 5.73 -6.47 36.45
N MET A 395 5.27 -5.29 36.03
CA MET A 395 5.70 -4.63 34.80
C MET A 395 6.20 -3.23 35.13
N PRO A 396 7.31 -2.76 34.53
CA PRO A 396 7.82 -1.42 34.77
C PRO A 396 6.79 -0.35 34.36
N GLU A 397 6.80 0.76 35.09
CA GLU A 397 5.95 1.90 34.81
C GLU A 397 6.35 2.53 33.45
N TYR A 398 5.37 2.93 32.64
CA TYR A 398 5.69 3.68 31.42
C TYR A 398 6.22 5.04 31.84
N VAL A 399 7.40 5.40 31.34
CA VAL A 399 7.80 6.79 31.30
C VAL A 399 7.75 7.19 29.83
N PRO A 400 6.76 8.01 29.41
CA PRO A 400 6.73 8.51 28.04
C PRO A 400 8.05 9.21 27.72
N ASP A 401 8.61 8.94 26.54
CA ASP A 401 9.73 9.75 26.06
C ASP A 401 9.18 11.16 25.77
N PRO A 402 9.71 12.23 26.38
CA PRO A 402 9.29 13.60 26.07
C PRO A 402 9.37 13.93 24.58
N LYS A 403 10.23 13.24 23.82
CA LYS A 403 10.33 13.39 22.36
C LYS A 403 9.08 12.91 21.61
N ASP A 404 8.32 11.95 22.16
CA ASP A 404 7.09 11.46 21.54
C ASP A 404 6.04 12.57 21.45
N GLU A 405 5.90 13.37 22.51
CA GLU A 405 4.98 14.51 22.54
C GLU A 405 5.40 15.57 21.51
N THR A 406 6.69 15.90 21.45
CA THR A 406 7.23 16.81 20.42
C THR A 406 6.99 16.30 19.00
N LEU A 407 7.16 14.99 18.73
CA LEU A 407 6.86 14.39 17.43
C LEU A 407 5.37 14.46 17.08
N GLU A 408 4.48 14.26 18.06
CA GLU A 408 3.04 14.38 17.87
C GLU A 408 2.63 15.82 17.55
N GLU A 409 3.24 16.81 18.22
CA GLU A 409 3.03 18.24 17.93
C GLU A 409 3.49 18.62 16.52
N LEU A 410 4.69 18.20 16.11
CA LEU A 410 5.21 18.41 14.75
C LEU A 410 4.31 17.74 13.70
N THR A 411 3.83 16.53 13.97
CA THR A 411 2.88 15.82 13.10
C THR A 411 1.55 16.58 13.02
N GLY A 412 1.07 17.12 14.14
CA GLY A 412 -0.10 17.98 14.20
C GLY A 412 0.08 19.26 13.37
N TYR A 413 1.24 19.89 13.45
CA TYR A 413 1.58 21.06 12.64
C TYR A 413 1.62 20.75 11.14
N LEU A 414 2.29 19.66 10.75
CA LEU A 414 2.35 19.19 9.36
C LEU A 414 0.95 19.02 8.75
N ARG A 415 0.00 18.48 9.53
CA ARG A 415 -1.39 18.29 9.10
C ARG A 415 -2.13 19.61 8.86
N ARG A 416 -1.76 20.68 9.56
CA ARG A 416 -2.35 22.03 9.41
C ARG A 416 -1.74 22.79 8.23
N LEU A 417 -0.50 22.49 7.86
CA LEU A 417 0.15 23.11 6.70
C LEU A 417 -0.63 22.82 5.41
N GLU A 418 -0.76 23.87 4.60
CA GLU A 418 -1.39 23.79 3.29
C GLU A 418 -0.44 24.30 2.22
N PHE A 419 -0.25 23.48 1.21
CA PHE A 419 0.56 23.81 0.05
C PHE A 419 -0.29 23.77 -1.21
N ALA A 420 -0.01 24.71 -2.10
CA ALA A 420 -0.46 24.70 -3.48
C ALA A 420 0.64 25.33 -4.32
N GLY A 421 0.86 24.82 -5.53
CA GLY A 421 1.88 25.39 -6.38
C GLY A 421 1.56 25.38 -7.87
N LYS A 422 2.42 26.04 -8.62
CA LYS A 422 2.38 26.10 -10.08
C LYS A 422 3.76 25.85 -10.64
N VAL A 423 3.79 25.26 -11.83
CA VAL A 423 4.99 25.13 -12.64
C VAL A 423 4.91 26.16 -13.76
N LYS A 424 5.97 26.97 -13.92
CA LYS A 424 6.08 27.94 -15.01
C LYS A 424 7.32 27.66 -15.86
N PRO A 425 7.21 27.68 -17.19
CA PRO A 425 8.39 27.63 -18.06
C PRO A 425 9.18 28.94 -17.93
N THR A 426 10.49 28.83 -17.74
CA THR A 426 11.44 29.96 -17.66
C THR A 426 12.48 29.95 -18.79
N GLY A 427 12.29 29.08 -19.78
CA GLY A 427 13.05 28.96 -21.03
C GLY A 427 12.55 27.74 -21.83
N ASP A 428 13.32 27.27 -22.80
CA ASP A 428 12.93 26.11 -23.63
C ASP A 428 12.96 24.79 -22.84
N ASP A 429 13.91 24.64 -21.90
CA ASP A 429 14.13 23.39 -21.15
C ASP A 429 14.05 23.53 -19.62
N PHE A 430 13.76 24.73 -19.11
CA PHE A 430 13.77 25.04 -17.68
C PHE A 430 12.41 25.50 -17.17
N PHE A 431 12.13 25.11 -15.93
CA PHE A 431 10.88 25.38 -15.24
C PHE A 431 11.14 25.87 -13.81
N ASP A 432 10.21 26.66 -13.30
CA ASP A 432 10.23 27.13 -11.92
C ASP A 432 8.99 26.58 -11.18
N PHE A 433 9.21 26.05 -9.97
CA PHE A 433 8.15 25.79 -9.00
C PHE A 433 7.86 27.07 -8.23
N GLU A 434 6.61 27.53 -8.27
CA GLU A 434 6.09 28.58 -7.39
C GLU A 434 5.12 27.94 -6.41
N ILE A 435 5.50 27.86 -5.12
CA ILE A 435 4.73 27.20 -4.08
C ILE A 435 4.27 28.24 -3.06
N SER A 436 2.97 28.27 -2.83
CA SER A 436 2.36 29.00 -1.72
C SER A 436 2.12 28.07 -0.54
N ALA A 437 2.49 28.50 0.66
CA ALA A 437 2.18 27.82 1.91
C ALA A 437 1.23 28.66 2.78
N SER A 438 0.31 28.01 3.48
CA SER A 438 -0.61 28.63 4.44
C SER A 438 -0.60 27.89 5.77
N ASN A 439 -1.01 28.59 6.85
CA ASN A 439 -0.92 28.13 8.24
C ASN A 439 0.52 27.86 8.71
N VAL A 440 1.48 28.62 8.17
CA VAL A 440 2.89 28.57 8.60
C VAL A 440 3.00 29.16 10.01
N CYS A 441 3.65 28.43 10.91
CA CYS A 441 3.93 28.85 12.28
C CYS A 441 5.36 29.40 12.34
N GLU A 442 5.54 30.56 12.96
CA GLU A 442 6.88 31.17 13.11
C GLU A 442 7.76 30.41 14.12
N ASP A 443 7.14 29.71 15.08
CA ASP A 443 7.84 28.99 16.14
C ASP A 443 8.43 27.65 15.67
N VAL A 444 7.97 27.11 14.53
CA VAL A 444 8.45 25.83 14.01
C VAL A 444 9.33 26.06 12.80
N LYS A 445 10.62 25.81 12.95
CA LYS A 445 11.58 25.85 11.84
C LYS A 445 11.39 24.62 10.95
N GLY A 446 11.50 24.84 9.65
CA GLY A 446 11.44 23.74 8.71
C GLY A 446 11.85 24.13 7.31
N SER A 447 12.17 23.12 6.53
CA SER A 447 12.64 23.24 5.16
C SER A 447 11.89 22.29 4.23
N LEU A 448 11.76 22.71 2.98
CA LEU A 448 11.08 22.01 1.90
C LEU A 448 12.06 21.76 0.75
N PHE A 449 12.02 20.56 0.19
CA PHE A 449 12.92 20.12 -0.88
C PHE A 449 12.09 19.42 -1.96
N PRO A 450 12.26 19.75 -3.27
CA PRO A 450 11.71 18.92 -4.33
C PRO A 450 12.31 17.52 -4.23
N LEU A 451 11.50 16.46 -4.30
CA LEU A 451 11.97 15.09 -4.05
C LEU A 451 13.14 14.72 -4.97
N LEU A 452 13.01 15.02 -6.27
CA LEU A 452 14.03 14.71 -7.30
C LEU A 452 15.20 15.70 -7.36
N SER A 453 15.22 16.71 -6.48
CA SER A 453 16.32 17.66 -6.31
C SER A 453 16.56 17.94 -4.82
N PRO A 454 16.98 16.92 -4.04
CA PRO A 454 17.06 17.00 -2.58
C PRO A 454 18.15 17.98 -2.09
N ASN A 455 19.01 18.48 -2.97
CA ASN A 455 20.03 19.48 -2.69
C ASN A 455 19.52 20.93 -2.71
N LEU A 456 18.29 21.18 -3.18
CA LEU A 456 17.74 22.53 -3.39
C LEU A 456 16.88 23.05 -2.23
N GLY A 457 17.11 22.60 -1.00
CA GLY A 457 16.30 22.94 0.17
C GLY A 457 16.06 24.43 0.39
N LYS A 458 14.82 24.78 0.76
CA LYS A 458 14.43 26.14 1.14
C LYS A 458 13.60 26.15 2.40
N ASP A 459 13.73 27.22 3.19
CA ASP A 459 12.93 27.41 4.39
C ASP A 459 11.44 27.51 4.04
N ILE A 460 10.60 26.97 4.93
CA ILE A 460 9.15 27.04 4.79
C ILE A 460 8.70 28.47 5.11
N THR A 461 8.36 29.20 4.06
CA THR A 461 7.75 30.54 4.14
C THR A 461 6.43 30.53 3.36
N THR A 462 5.70 31.65 3.36
CA THR A 462 4.44 31.76 2.62
C THR A 462 4.59 31.65 1.11
N GLN A 463 5.80 31.91 0.57
CA GLN A 463 6.13 31.83 -0.85
C GLN A 463 7.50 31.21 -1.04
N ILE A 464 7.56 30.07 -1.73
CA ILE A 464 8.77 29.30 -1.96
C ILE A 464 8.93 29.13 -3.47
N ILE A 465 10.10 29.50 -4.00
CA ILE A 465 10.40 29.38 -5.44
C ILE A 465 11.58 28.45 -5.63
N PHE A 466 11.47 27.42 -6.46
CA PHE A 466 12.63 26.64 -6.91
C PHE A 466 12.80 26.88 -8.41
N SER A 467 13.94 27.44 -8.81
CA SER A 467 14.18 27.86 -10.20
C SER A 467 15.09 26.90 -10.94
N LYS A 468 14.99 26.92 -12.29
CA LYS A 468 15.86 26.15 -13.21
C LYS A 468 15.76 24.63 -13.03
N MET A 469 14.54 24.13 -12.83
CA MET A 469 14.24 22.71 -12.80
C MET A 469 14.13 22.17 -14.23
N LYS A 470 14.67 20.99 -14.49
CA LYS A 470 14.44 20.27 -15.75
C LYS A 470 13.15 19.45 -15.69
N LYS A 471 12.62 19.04 -16.84
CA LYS A 471 11.35 18.26 -16.95
C LYS A 471 11.38 16.99 -16.11
N GLU A 472 12.46 16.22 -16.16
CA GLU A 472 12.63 14.96 -15.42
C GLU A 472 12.70 15.14 -13.90
N GLN A 473 12.89 16.38 -13.42
CA GLN A 473 12.91 16.71 -11.99
C GLN A 473 11.53 17.18 -11.49
N LEU A 474 10.54 17.31 -12.37
CA LEU A 474 9.22 17.80 -12.00
C LEU A 474 8.33 16.68 -11.45
N CYS A 475 8.00 16.74 -10.17
CA CYS A 475 6.99 15.89 -9.56
C CYS A 475 6.24 16.62 -8.45
N GLU A 476 5.11 16.08 -8.02
CA GLU A 476 4.32 16.63 -6.91
C GLU A 476 4.81 16.20 -5.52
N PHE A 477 5.88 15.42 -5.41
CA PHE A 477 6.45 15.03 -4.12
C PHE A 477 7.53 15.99 -3.64
N PHE A 478 7.42 16.38 -2.38
CA PHE A 478 8.38 17.22 -1.70
C PHE A 478 8.75 16.60 -0.35
N LEU A 479 10.02 16.61 -0.03
CA LEU A 479 10.51 16.28 1.30
C LEU A 479 10.33 17.50 2.19
N ILE A 480 9.65 17.31 3.33
CA ILE A 480 9.53 18.31 4.38
C ILE A 480 10.33 17.86 5.60
N LYS A 481 11.10 18.78 6.17
CA LYS A 481 11.84 18.58 7.40
C LYS A 481 11.40 19.63 8.39
N LEU A 482 10.88 19.21 9.54
CA LEU A 482 10.44 20.07 10.62
C LEU A 482 11.29 19.77 11.85
N ASP A 483 11.87 20.82 12.42
CA ASP A 483 12.70 20.72 13.62
C ASP A 483 11.84 21.10 14.83
N GLY A 484 11.86 20.27 15.86
CA GLY A 484 11.18 20.49 17.13
C GLY A 484 12.16 20.64 18.29
N ASP A 485 11.60 20.73 19.49
CA ASP A 485 12.39 20.76 20.72
C ASP A 485 13.12 19.44 20.97
N LEU A 486 14.03 19.42 21.95
CA LEU A 486 14.76 18.21 22.38
C LEU A 486 15.58 17.51 21.28
N ASP A 487 16.05 18.28 20.28
CA ASP A 487 16.76 17.76 19.10
C ASP A 487 15.91 16.75 18.29
N THR A 488 14.59 16.94 18.33
CA THR A 488 13.63 16.09 17.64
C THR A 488 13.42 16.60 16.21
N ARG A 489 13.40 15.69 15.24
CA ARG A 489 13.19 16.04 13.83
C ARG A 489 12.15 15.16 13.17
N LEU A 490 11.19 15.77 12.50
CA LEU A 490 10.20 15.10 11.68
C LEU A 490 10.56 15.26 10.20
N GLU A 491 10.88 14.16 9.53
CA GLU A 491 11.10 14.12 8.09
C GLU A 491 10.03 13.27 7.39
N ARG A 492 9.32 13.85 6.41
CA ARG A 492 8.23 13.18 5.67
C ARG A 492 8.20 13.62 4.22
N ILE A 493 7.63 12.80 3.35
CA ILE A 493 7.22 13.25 2.02
C ILE A 493 5.79 13.78 2.11
N VAL A 494 5.55 14.93 1.48
CA VAL A 494 4.23 15.51 1.26
C VAL A 494 3.98 15.67 -0.23
N ARG A 495 2.72 15.52 -0.63
CA ARG A 495 2.29 15.79 -1.99
C ARG A 495 1.76 17.22 -2.08
N ILE A 496 2.43 18.04 -2.87
CA ILE A 496 2.01 19.41 -3.18
C ILE A 496 1.32 19.39 -4.54
N PRO A 497 0.01 19.69 -4.62
CA PRO A 497 -0.70 19.77 -5.89
C PRO A 497 -0.14 20.90 -6.75
N LEU A 498 0.23 20.58 -7.99
CA LEU A 498 0.84 21.50 -8.94
C LEU A 498 -0.03 21.67 -10.19
N THR A 499 -0.19 22.91 -10.65
CA THR A 499 -0.81 23.22 -11.95
C THR A 499 0.24 23.67 -12.96
N GLY A 500 0.02 23.43 -14.25
CA GLY A 500 0.96 23.85 -15.30
C GLY A 500 2.10 22.86 -15.56
N MET A 501 1.97 21.61 -15.10
CA MET A 501 2.93 20.54 -15.44
C MET A 501 2.98 20.34 -16.97
N PRO A 502 4.19 20.21 -17.56
CA PRO A 502 4.33 19.93 -18.98
C PRO A 502 3.82 18.51 -19.30
N GLY A 503 3.12 18.37 -20.43
CA GLY A 503 2.47 17.10 -20.81
C GLY A 503 3.46 15.97 -21.16
N ASP A 504 4.68 16.33 -21.56
CA ASP A 504 5.77 15.42 -21.92
C ASP A 504 6.73 15.13 -20.75
N ARG A 505 6.34 15.48 -19.51
CA ARG A 505 7.13 15.23 -18.29
C ARG A 505 7.49 13.76 -18.12
N ASP A 506 6.51 12.87 -18.26
CA ASP A 506 6.71 11.42 -18.07
C ASP A 506 7.69 10.87 -19.12
N ALA A 507 7.60 11.34 -20.37
CA ALA A 507 8.54 10.99 -21.44
C ALA A 507 9.97 11.49 -21.16
N ALA A 508 10.12 12.68 -20.54
CA ALA A 508 11.43 13.17 -20.10
C ALA A 508 12.03 12.28 -18.98
N ILE A 509 11.20 11.78 -18.05
CA ILE A 509 11.64 10.81 -17.03
C ILE A 509 12.11 9.51 -17.70
N VAL A 510 11.35 8.97 -18.66
CA VAL A 510 11.74 7.77 -19.45
C VAL A 510 13.11 7.98 -20.10
N LYS A 511 13.33 9.11 -20.78
CA LYS A 511 14.63 9.48 -21.39
C LYS A 511 15.77 9.51 -20.38
N SER A 512 15.51 10.04 -19.17
CA SER A 512 16.55 10.14 -18.13
C SER A 512 17.01 8.77 -17.60
N VAL A 513 16.15 7.75 -17.70
CA VAL A 513 16.44 6.39 -17.24
C VAL A 513 17.07 5.55 -18.35
N ILE A 514 16.65 5.72 -19.62
CA ILE A 514 17.18 5.00 -20.78
C ILE A 514 18.41 5.74 -21.34
N ARG A 515 19.61 5.41 -20.84
CA ARG A 515 20.82 6.21 -21.12
C ARG A 515 21.58 5.77 -22.36
N ASP A 516 21.55 4.47 -22.67
CA ASP A 516 22.31 3.89 -23.77
C ASP A 516 21.52 2.81 -24.54
N GLU A 517 22.12 2.29 -25.61
CA GLU A 517 21.51 1.22 -26.43
C GLU A 517 21.17 -0.05 -25.63
N GLN A 518 21.92 -0.34 -24.56
CA GLN A 518 21.68 -1.51 -23.73
C GLN A 518 20.43 -1.31 -22.86
N ASP A 519 20.28 -0.13 -22.24
CA ASP A 519 19.08 0.25 -21.49
C ASP A 519 17.85 0.19 -22.41
N PHE A 520 17.98 0.67 -23.66
CA PHE A 520 16.92 0.61 -24.66
C PHE A 520 16.52 -0.83 -25.01
N ILE A 521 17.49 -1.68 -25.38
CA ILE A 521 17.21 -3.08 -25.73
C ILE A 521 16.61 -3.83 -24.53
N SER A 522 17.11 -3.57 -23.33
CA SER A 522 16.60 -4.14 -22.08
C SER A 522 15.14 -3.75 -21.87
N TYR A 523 14.80 -2.47 -22.06
CA TYR A 523 13.44 -1.98 -21.89
C TYR A 523 12.47 -2.52 -22.96
N VAL A 524 12.86 -2.52 -24.23
CA VAL A 524 12.07 -3.14 -25.31
C VAL A 524 11.84 -4.62 -25.05
N SER A 525 12.83 -5.33 -24.50
CA SER A 525 12.69 -6.74 -24.16
C SER A 525 11.65 -6.99 -23.06
N LEU A 526 11.58 -6.12 -22.05
CA LEU A 526 10.51 -6.17 -21.04
C LEU A 526 9.13 -5.91 -21.64
N LEU A 527 9.01 -4.92 -22.52
CA LEU A 527 7.72 -4.62 -23.18
C LEU A 527 7.20 -5.79 -24.02
N MET A 528 8.11 -6.58 -24.61
CA MET A 528 7.76 -7.81 -25.31
C MET A 528 7.30 -8.93 -24.36
N GLY A 529 7.93 -9.03 -23.19
CA GLY A 529 7.59 -9.97 -22.12
C GLY A 529 8.81 -10.52 -21.40
N ASP A 530 8.61 -10.98 -20.17
CA ASP A 530 9.71 -11.28 -19.24
C ASP A 530 10.57 -12.47 -19.68
N ASP A 531 9.96 -13.51 -20.27
CA ASP A 531 10.67 -14.63 -20.91
C ASP A 531 11.72 -14.14 -21.93
N TYR A 532 11.47 -12.98 -22.53
CA TYR A 532 12.36 -12.39 -23.51
C TYR A 532 13.47 -11.56 -22.87
N TYR A 533 13.23 -10.96 -21.70
CA TYR A 533 14.19 -10.09 -21.02
C TYR A 533 15.41 -10.85 -20.55
N ASP A 534 15.23 -11.91 -19.76
CA ASP A 534 16.36 -12.64 -19.17
C ASP A 534 17.23 -13.28 -20.25
N ASP A 535 16.61 -13.86 -21.27
CA ASP A 535 17.28 -14.37 -22.46
C ASP A 535 18.11 -13.28 -23.18
N VAL A 536 17.51 -12.12 -23.46
CA VAL A 536 18.20 -11.03 -24.18
C VAL A 536 19.33 -10.44 -23.33
N VAL A 537 19.10 -10.25 -22.03
CA VAL A 537 20.13 -9.76 -21.11
C VAL A 537 21.27 -10.76 -20.97
N MET A 538 20.98 -12.06 -20.89
CA MET A 538 22.01 -13.11 -20.89
C MET A 538 22.80 -13.14 -22.19
N GLU A 539 22.16 -12.97 -23.34
CA GLU A 539 22.83 -12.82 -24.63
C GLU A 539 23.73 -11.58 -24.65
N LEU A 540 23.22 -10.40 -24.27
CA LEU A 540 24.01 -9.18 -24.18
C LEU A 540 25.23 -9.33 -23.27
N LYS A 541 25.08 -10.00 -22.12
CA LYS A 541 26.20 -10.32 -21.20
C LYS A 541 27.21 -11.28 -21.84
N ARG A 542 26.75 -12.33 -22.54
CA ARG A 542 27.63 -13.25 -23.28
C ARG A 542 28.39 -12.52 -24.36
N PHE A 543 27.72 -11.68 -25.15
CA PHE A 543 28.35 -10.90 -26.22
C PHE A 543 29.39 -9.94 -25.67
N LYS A 544 29.12 -9.19 -24.60
CA LYS A 544 30.13 -8.34 -23.94
C LYS A 544 31.41 -9.10 -23.56
N LYS A 545 31.27 -10.35 -23.12
CA LYS A 545 32.40 -11.23 -22.78
C LYS A 545 33.20 -11.70 -24.01
N TYR A 546 32.55 -11.87 -25.16
CA TYR A 546 33.19 -12.27 -26.43
C TYR A 546 33.74 -11.09 -27.25
N SER A 547 33.12 -9.90 -27.17
CA SER A 547 33.56 -8.70 -27.90
C SER A 547 34.81 -8.03 -27.30
N ALA A 548 35.24 -8.46 -26.11
CA ALA A 548 36.55 -8.08 -25.57
C ALA A 548 37.72 -8.69 -26.39
N ASP A 549 37.48 -9.71 -27.22
CA ASP A 549 38.50 -10.43 -27.99
C ASP A 549 38.45 -10.20 -29.52
N LEU A 550 37.46 -9.49 -30.06
CA LEU A 550 37.28 -9.34 -31.51
C LEU A 550 36.82 -7.93 -31.91
N SER A 551 37.67 -7.25 -32.69
CA SER A 551 37.38 -5.99 -33.38
C SER A 551 36.51 -6.24 -34.62
N GLY A 552 35.19 -6.32 -34.42
CA GLY A 552 34.24 -6.53 -35.53
C GLY A 552 32.85 -5.95 -35.25
N ASN A 553 32.31 -5.23 -36.24
CA ASN A 553 31.08 -4.43 -36.17
C ASN A 553 29.77 -5.25 -36.27
N ASN A 554 29.75 -6.51 -35.79
CA ASN A 554 28.55 -7.36 -35.84
C ASN A 554 27.73 -7.22 -34.55
N LYS A 555 26.84 -6.22 -34.51
CA LYS A 555 25.83 -6.10 -33.44
C LYS A 555 24.72 -7.15 -33.66
N PRO A 556 24.41 -8.02 -32.68
CA PRO A 556 23.35 -9.01 -32.81
C PRO A 556 21.99 -8.37 -32.48
N ILE A 557 21.25 -7.96 -33.51
CA ILE A 557 19.80 -7.68 -33.47
C ILE A 557 18.89 -8.90 -33.87
N PRO A 558 19.36 -10.05 -34.42
CA PRO A 558 18.48 -11.14 -34.87
C PRO A 558 17.51 -11.72 -33.81
N ALA A 559 17.97 -11.90 -32.57
CA ALA A 559 17.14 -12.49 -31.51
C ALA A 559 15.97 -11.57 -31.12
N MET A 560 16.17 -10.25 -31.12
CA MET A 560 15.10 -9.29 -30.82
C MET A 560 14.05 -9.29 -31.92
N TYR A 561 14.43 -9.39 -33.20
CA TYR A 561 13.49 -9.43 -34.32
C TYR A 561 12.59 -10.67 -34.31
N GLU A 562 13.15 -11.86 -34.06
CA GLU A 562 12.35 -13.09 -33.98
C GLU A 562 11.32 -12.98 -32.84
N LYS A 563 11.75 -12.45 -31.70
CA LYS A 563 10.87 -12.23 -30.53
C LYS A 563 9.77 -11.23 -30.83
N MET A 564 10.09 -10.11 -31.50
CA MET A 564 9.09 -9.12 -31.92
C MET A 564 8.07 -9.71 -32.91
N LEU A 565 8.49 -10.57 -33.84
CA LEU A 565 7.58 -11.28 -34.74
C LEU A 565 6.64 -12.24 -33.99
N LYS A 566 7.15 -12.97 -32.98
CA LYS A 566 6.30 -13.81 -32.11
C LYS A 566 5.30 -12.97 -31.33
N VAL A 567 5.74 -11.85 -30.74
CA VAL A 567 4.84 -10.92 -30.03
C VAL A 567 3.78 -10.33 -30.97
N ALA A 568 4.13 -10.03 -32.22
CA ALA A 568 3.17 -9.58 -33.22
C ALA A 568 2.06 -10.61 -33.49
N ALA A 569 2.40 -11.89 -33.47
CA ALA A 569 1.45 -12.98 -33.68
C ALA A 569 0.59 -13.26 -32.45
N ASP A 570 1.20 -13.30 -31.26
CA ASP A 570 0.54 -13.77 -30.04
C ASP A 570 -0.13 -12.64 -29.23
N LYS A 571 0.52 -11.48 -29.14
CA LYS A 571 0.13 -10.36 -28.27
C LYS A 571 0.40 -9.00 -28.96
N PRO A 572 -0.28 -8.70 -30.07
CA PRO A 572 -0.02 -7.49 -30.89
C PRO A 572 -0.17 -6.18 -30.11
N VAL A 573 -1.00 -6.16 -29.05
CA VAL A 573 -1.18 -5.01 -28.17
C VAL A 573 0.14 -4.54 -27.54
N ARG A 574 1.06 -5.45 -27.22
CA ARG A 574 2.37 -5.11 -26.63
C ARG A 574 3.26 -4.30 -27.58
N LEU A 575 3.08 -4.43 -28.90
CA LEU A 575 3.82 -3.64 -29.87
C LEU A 575 3.42 -2.15 -29.81
N LYS A 576 2.20 -1.82 -29.39
CA LYS A 576 1.77 -0.43 -29.20
C LYS A 576 2.55 0.28 -28.09
N GLU A 577 2.99 -0.47 -27.08
CA GLU A 577 3.85 0.10 -26.02
C GLU A 577 5.26 0.38 -26.53
N ILE A 578 5.78 -0.44 -27.45
CA ILE A 578 7.07 -0.18 -28.13
C ILE A 578 6.94 1.02 -29.07
N GLU A 579 5.83 1.15 -29.79
CA GLU A 579 5.55 2.32 -30.64
C GLU A 579 5.54 3.60 -29.80
N LYS A 580 4.80 3.60 -28.69
CA LYS A 580 4.76 4.71 -27.73
C LYS A 580 6.15 5.06 -27.18
N LEU A 581 6.97 4.05 -26.84
CA LEU A 581 8.36 4.27 -26.42
C LEU A 581 9.18 4.99 -27.50
N LEU A 582 9.03 4.60 -28.76
CA LEU A 582 9.74 5.26 -29.87
C LEU A 582 9.25 6.69 -30.07
N GLU A 583 7.94 6.95 -29.91
CA GLU A 583 7.39 8.31 -29.90
C GLU A 583 7.94 9.16 -28.75
N ASP A 584 8.07 8.57 -27.56
CA ASP A 584 8.63 9.23 -26.38
C ASP A 584 10.11 9.55 -26.61
N LEU A 585 10.92 8.57 -27.05
CA LEU A 585 12.37 8.72 -27.23
C LEU A 585 12.74 9.59 -28.45
N GLN A 586 11.99 9.53 -29.54
CA GLN A 586 12.30 10.21 -30.80
C GLN A 586 13.73 9.86 -31.29
N ASP A 587 14.53 10.86 -31.65
CA ASP A 587 15.91 10.71 -32.11
C ASP A 587 16.93 10.52 -30.97
N HIS A 588 16.50 9.96 -29.82
CA HIS A 588 17.39 9.76 -28.69
C HIS A 588 18.56 8.82 -29.06
N PRO A 589 19.81 9.14 -28.68
CA PRO A 589 21.00 8.33 -29.04
C PRO A 589 20.98 6.89 -28.53
N SER A 590 20.09 6.56 -27.57
CA SER A 590 19.91 5.20 -27.09
C SER A 590 19.19 4.29 -28.08
N VAL A 591 18.50 4.83 -29.10
CA VAL A 591 17.81 4.02 -30.10
C VAL A 591 18.83 3.51 -31.14
N PRO A 592 19.02 2.19 -31.31
CA PRO A 592 19.97 1.66 -32.28
C PRO A 592 19.63 2.07 -33.71
N ALA A 593 20.66 2.37 -34.50
CA ALA A 593 20.50 2.71 -35.92
C ALA A 593 19.74 1.59 -36.68
N GLY A 594 18.72 1.97 -37.45
CA GLY A 594 17.88 1.03 -38.22
C GLY A 594 16.76 0.37 -37.42
N PHE A 595 16.66 0.56 -36.10
CA PHE A 595 15.57 -0.06 -35.30
C PHE A 595 14.19 0.40 -35.77
N HIS A 596 14.00 1.70 -36.00
CA HIS A 596 12.76 2.27 -36.53
C HIS A 596 12.31 1.63 -37.84
N GLU A 597 13.24 1.37 -38.77
CA GLU A 597 12.94 0.78 -40.07
C GLU A 597 12.43 -0.65 -39.92
N VAL A 598 13.07 -1.43 -39.05
CA VAL A 598 12.66 -2.82 -38.84
C VAL A 598 11.37 -2.91 -38.04
N PHE A 599 11.20 -2.10 -36.99
CA PHE A 599 9.94 -2.05 -36.24
C PHE A 599 8.75 -1.70 -37.14
N ASN A 600 8.89 -0.67 -37.98
CA ASN A 600 7.86 -0.28 -38.95
C ASN A 600 7.56 -1.38 -39.97
N THR A 601 8.57 -2.18 -40.35
CA THR A 601 8.39 -3.33 -41.23
C THR A 601 7.55 -4.41 -40.55
N ILE A 602 7.80 -4.69 -39.27
CA ILE A 602 7.05 -5.67 -38.48
C ILE A 602 5.58 -5.24 -38.33
N ILE A 603 5.32 -3.98 -37.98
CA ILE A 603 3.95 -3.45 -37.86
C ILE A 603 3.18 -3.59 -39.19
N LYS A 604 3.82 -3.19 -40.32
CA LYS A 604 3.23 -3.34 -41.66
C LYS A 604 2.91 -4.78 -42.02
N VAL A 605 3.82 -5.72 -41.73
CA VAL A 605 3.63 -7.15 -42.03
C VAL A 605 2.54 -7.75 -41.15
N ALA A 606 2.48 -7.37 -39.89
CA ALA A 606 1.50 -7.85 -38.93
C ALA A 606 0.09 -7.26 -39.12
N LYS A 607 -0.07 -6.20 -39.96
CA LYS A 607 -1.33 -5.47 -40.19
C LYS A 607 -1.95 -4.91 -38.90
N ILE A 608 -1.10 -4.47 -37.96
CA ILE A 608 -1.51 -3.88 -36.68
C ILE A 608 -1.71 -2.39 -36.83
#